data_AF-A0A925LXI0-F1
#
_entry.id   AF-A0A925LXI0-F1
#
_cell.length_a   1.000
_cell.length_b   1.000
_cell.length_c   1.000
_cell.angle_alpha   90.00
_cell.angle_beta   90.00
_cell.angle_gamma   90.00
#
_symmetry.space_group_name_H-M   'P 1'
#
loop_
_entity.id
_entity.type
_entity.pdbx_description
1 polymer ?
#
loop_
_entity_poly.entity_id
_entity_poly.type
_entity_poly.pdbx_seq_one_letter_code
_entity_poly.pdbx_strand_id
1 'polypeptide(L)' 'LLSMGQNLFAATAASGQPVVGFPDEDGMGKTIQGSLEGSNVQIVQEMVEMIAALRAYEINSKAIKQADEMGQIANNMTR' A
#
# COMPACT_ATOMS: atom_id res chain seq x y z
N LEU A 1 -8.50 -1.55 -12.83
CA LEU A 1 -8.06 -0.20 -13.25
C LEU A 1 -6.61 -0.05 -12.87
N LEU A 2 -5.79 0.55 -13.72
CA LEU A 2 -4.39 0.87 -13.43
C LEU A 2 -4.31 2.35 -13.01
N SER A 3 -3.66 2.63 -11.88
CA SER A 3 -3.40 4.02 -11.47
C SER A 3 -2.32 4.62 -12.38
N MET A 4 -2.64 5.73 -13.04
CA MET A 4 -1.71 6.47 -13.91
C MET A 4 -1.06 7.67 -13.18
N GLY A 5 -1.41 7.90 -11.91
CA GLY A 5 -1.02 9.08 -11.15
C GLY A 5 -1.98 10.26 -11.34
N GLN A 6 -1.82 11.32 -10.55
CA GLN A 6 -2.68 12.53 -10.57
C GLN A 6 -4.18 12.21 -10.40
N ASN A 7 -4.54 11.16 -9.65
CA ASN A 7 -5.91 10.65 -9.49
C ASN A 7 -6.53 10.12 -10.80
N LEU A 8 -5.72 9.87 -11.84
CA LEU A 8 -6.17 9.28 -13.10
C LEU A 8 -6.06 7.77 -13.06
N PHE A 9 -7.03 7.10 -13.69
CA PHE A 9 -7.09 5.66 -13.79
C PHE A 9 -7.32 5.24 -15.25
N ALA A 10 -6.60 4.21 -15.70
CA ALA A 10 -6.82 3.57 -16.99
C ALA A 10 -7.56 2.24 -16.82
N ALA A 11 -8.42 1.93 -17.81
CA ALA A 11 -9.01 0.61 -17.94
C ALA A 11 -7.92 -0.44 -18.25
N THR A 12 -7.98 -1.58 -17.58
CA THR A 12 -7.15 -2.76 -17.85
C THR A 12 -8.02 -3.90 -18.35
N ALA A 13 -7.42 -4.91 -18.99
CA ALA A 13 -8.17 -6.08 -19.46
C ALA A 13 -8.98 -6.76 -18.33
N ALA A 14 -8.47 -6.69 -17.08
CA ALA A 14 -9.15 -7.23 -15.90
C ALA A 14 -10.27 -6.34 -15.33
N SER A 15 -10.38 -5.06 -15.74
CA SER A 15 -11.42 -4.15 -15.21
C SER A 15 -12.70 -4.11 -16.04
N GLY A 16 -12.71 -4.72 -17.23
CA GLY A 16 -13.84 -4.63 -18.15
C GLY A 16 -13.95 -3.27 -18.87
N GLN A 17 -15.04 -3.11 -19.62
CA GLN A 17 -15.31 -1.90 -20.42
C GLN A 17 -15.91 -0.78 -19.55
N PRO A 18 -15.56 0.49 -19.79
CA PRO A 18 -16.15 1.62 -19.08
C PRO A 18 -17.64 1.75 -19.44
N VAL A 19 -18.49 1.91 -18.42
CA VAL A 19 -19.92 2.20 -18.59
C VAL A 19 -20.11 3.71 -18.43
N VAL A 20 -20.63 4.37 -19.47
CA VAL A 20 -20.89 5.81 -19.47
C VAL A 20 -22.40 6.03 -19.33
N GLY A 21 -22.79 6.97 -18.47
CA GLY A 21 -24.20 7.29 -18.21
C GLY A 21 -24.32 8.68 -17.57
N PHE A 22 -25.56 9.13 -17.38
CA PHE A 22 -25.84 10.40 -16.72
C PHE A 22 -25.83 10.23 -15.19
N PRO A 23 -25.42 11.26 -14.42
CA PRO A 23 -25.57 11.24 -12.98
C PRO A 23 -27.03 11.03 -12.57
N ASP A 24 -27.28 10.23 -11.53
CA ASP A 24 -28.62 9.85 -11.02
C ASP A 24 -29.45 8.91 -11.94
N GLU A 25 -28.84 8.35 -13.00
CA GLU A 25 -29.45 7.34 -13.87
C GLU A 25 -28.75 5.97 -13.71
N ASP A 26 -29.47 4.87 -13.92
CA ASP A 26 -28.94 3.48 -13.91
C ASP A 26 -28.06 3.10 -12.70
N GLY A 27 -28.36 3.64 -11.51
CA GLY A 27 -27.62 3.38 -10.27
C GLY A 27 -26.30 4.14 -10.14
N MET A 28 -26.04 5.12 -11.02
CA MET A 28 -24.92 6.06 -10.87
C MET A 28 -25.16 7.05 -9.72
N GLY A 29 -24.08 7.47 -9.06
CA GLY A 29 -24.15 8.42 -7.94
C GLY A 29 -24.64 9.82 -8.36
N LYS A 30 -25.09 10.60 -7.37
CA LYS A 30 -25.54 11.98 -7.55
C LYS A 30 -24.35 12.95 -7.53
N THR A 31 -24.34 13.91 -8.44
CA THR A 31 -23.37 15.02 -8.39
C THR A 31 -23.88 16.10 -7.44
N ILE A 32 -23.10 16.41 -6.39
CA ILE A 32 -23.43 17.47 -5.43
C ILE A 32 -22.53 18.68 -5.73
N GLN A 33 -23.14 19.81 -6.13
CA GLN A 33 -22.38 21.04 -6.39
C GLN A 33 -21.82 21.63 -5.10
N GLY A 34 -20.59 22.17 -5.17
CA GLY A 34 -19.90 22.79 -4.03
C GLY A 34 -19.31 21.80 -3.02
N SER A 35 -19.40 20.49 -3.27
CA SER A 35 -18.76 19.45 -2.47
C SER A 35 -17.46 18.98 -3.11
N LEU A 36 -16.42 18.77 -2.30
CA LEU A 36 -15.16 18.16 -2.71
C LEU A 36 -15.00 16.83 -1.97
N GLU A 37 -14.74 15.76 -2.72
CA GLU A 37 -14.48 14.44 -2.13
C GLU A 37 -13.12 14.46 -1.40
N GLY A 38 -13.17 14.26 -0.09
CA GLY A 38 -11.97 14.18 0.73
C GLY A 38 -11.24 12.86 0.56
N SER A 39 -9.99 12.81 1.00
CA SER A 39 -9.24 11.55 1.07
C SER A 39 -9.91 10.60 2.06
N ASN A 40 -10.06 9.34 1.68
CA ASN A 40 -10.53 8.27 2.57
C ASN A 40 -9.42 7.72 3.49
N VAL A 41 -8.21 8.29 3.43
CA VAL A 41 -7.05 7.83 4.19
C VAL A 41 -7.07 8.36 5.62
N GLN A 42 -7.00 7.46 6.59
CA GLN A 42 -6.89 7.79 8.01
C GLN A 42 -5.42 7.80 8.44
N ILE A 43 -4.85 8.99 8.59
CA ILE A 43 -3.41 9.19 8.84
C ILE A 43 -2.93 8.39 10.06
N VAL A 44 -3.74 8.29 11.13
CA VAL A 44 -3.39 7.55 12.35
C VAL A 44 -3.20 6.06 12.06
N GLN A 45 -4.11 5.44 11.29
CA GLN A 45 -4.03 4.03 10.95
C GLN A 45 -2.80 3.76 10.08
N GLU A 46 -2.57 4.58 9.05
CA GLU A 46 -1.40 4.45 8.17
C GLU A 46 -0.08 4.59 8.92
N MET A 47 0.00 5.50 9.91
CA MET A 47 1.19 5.64 10.74
C MET A 47 1.45 4.41 11.61
N VAL A 48 0.40 3.78 12.15
CA VAL A 48 0.54 2.55 12.93
C VAL A 48 1.05 1.40 12.05
N GLU A 49 0.50 1.26 10.84
CA GLU A 49 0.96 0.25 9.87
C GLU A 49 2.41 0.49 9.44
N MET A 50 2.79 1.75 9.20
CA MET A 50 4.19 2.12 8.91
C MET A 50 5.11 1.77 10.09
N ILE A 51 4.71 2.05 11.33
CA ILE A 51 5.51 1.72 12.52
C ILE A 51 5.64 0.19 12.67
N ALA A 52 4.57 -0.56 12.42
CA ALA A 52 4.61 -2.02 12.44
C ALA A 52 5.58 -2.59 11.39
N ALA A 53 5.54 -2.05 10.16
CA ALA A 53 6.48 -2.42 9.10
C ALA A 53 7.94 -2.09 9.47
N LEU A 54 8.19 -0.92 10.06
CA LEU A 54 9.52 -0.53 10.54
C LEU A 54 10.04 -1.47 11.63
N ARG A 55 9.18 -1.84 12.60
CA ARG A 55 9.54 -2.79 13.66
C ARG A 55 9.85 -4.18 13.10
N ALA A 56 9.06 -4.67 12.15
CA ALA A 56 9.34 -5.92 11.47
C ALA A 56 10.69 -5.90 10.74
N TYR A 57 10.99 -4.80 10.04
CA TYR A 57 12.28 -4.61 9.38
C TYR A 57 13.45 -4.56 10.38
N GLU A 58 13.29 -3.86 11.50
CA GLU A 58 14.30 -3.75 12.56
C GLU A 58 14.60 -5.12 13.19
N ILE A 59 13.56 -5.89 13.50
CA ILE A 59 13.68 -7.25 14.06
C ILE A 59 14.37 -8.17 13.07
N ASN A 60 13.94 -8.18 11.80
CA ASN A 60 14.55 -9.02 10.76
C ASN A 60 16.02 -8.65 10.54
N SER A 61 16.35 -7.37 10.52
CA SER A 61 17.73 -6.89 10.39
C SER A 61 18.60 -7.30 11.57
N LYS A 62 18.07 -7.27 12.79
CA LYS A 62 18.80 -7.69 13.99
C LYS A 62 19.01 -9.20 14.02
N ALA A 63 18.00 -9.98 13.62
CA ALA A 63 18.11 -11.43 13.51
C ALA A 63 19.18 -11.86 12.50
N ILE A 64 19.24 -11.19 11.33
CA ILE A 64 20.28 -11.43 10.33
C ILE A 64 21.67 -11.12 10.90
N LYS A 65 21.85 -9.97 11.55
CA LYS A 65 23.15 -9.61 12.17
C LYS A 65 23.60 -10.64 13.21
N GLN A 66 22.70 -11.12 14.05
CA GLN A 66 23.00 -12.16 15.04
C GLN A 66 23.34 -13.50 14.39
N ALA A 67 22.63 -13.88 13.31
CA ALA A 67 22.95 -15.07 12.54
C ALA A 67 24.34 -14.97 11.91
N ASP A 68 24.71 -13.81 11.35
CA ASP A 68 26.04 -13.57 10.78
C ASP A 68 27.14 -13.65 11.85
N GLU A 69 26.91 -13.06 13.02
CA GLU A 69 27.85 -13.12 14.15
C GLU A 69 28.06 -14.56 14.65
N MET A 70 26.99 -15.34 14.80
CA MET A 70 27.07 -16.75 15.16
C MET A 70 27.77 -17.58 14.08
N GLY A 71 27.54 -17.27 12.81
CA GLY A 71 28.23 -17.90 11.68
C GLY A 71 29.74 -17.64 11.69
N GLN A 72 30.16 -16.42 12.00
CA GLN A 72 31.59 -16.08 12.16
C GLN A 72 32.23 -16.84 13.32
N ILE A 73 31.55 -16.93 14.47
CA ILE A 73 32.04 -17.68 15.63
C ILE A 73 32.24 -19.16 15.31
N ALA A 74 31.27 -19.79 14.62
CA ALA A 74 31.35 -21.20 14.23
C ALA A 74 32.53 -21.48 13.28
N ASN A 75 32.73 -20.61 12.28
CA ASN A 75 33.84 -20.74 11.33
C ASN A 75 35.22 -20.54 11.98
N ASN A 76 35.31 -19.68 13.00
CA ASN A 76 36.57 -19.46 13.73
C ASN A 76 36.89 -20.60 14.71
N MET A 77 35.89 -21.37 15.15
CA MET A 77 36.08 -22.56 16.00
C MET A 77 36.55 -23.80 15.23
N THR A 78 36.39 -23.82 13.90
CA THR A 78 36.75 -24.96 13.04
C THR A 78 38.16 -24.86 12.42
N ARG A 79 38.97 -23.88 12.83
CA ARG A 79 40.39 -23.74 12.43
C ARG A 79 41.35 -24.20 13.52
#